data_AF-A0A495ZUL6-F1
#
_entry.id   AF-A0A495ZUL6-F1
#
_cell.length_a   1.000
_cell.length_b   1.000
_cell.length_c   1.000
_cell.angle_alpha   90.00
_cell.angle_beta   90.00
_cell.angle_gamma   90.00
#
_symmetry.space_group_name_H-M   'P 1'
#
loop_
_entity.id
_entity.type
_entity.pdbx_description
1 polymer ?
#
loop_
_entity_poly.entity_id
_entity_poly.type
_entity_poly.pdbx_seq_one_letter_code
_entity_poly.pdbx_strand_id
1 'polypeptide(L)'
;MYKVLSCLLFIGIIALSGCGPTTQVTRIDSDTVVDLSGRWNDTDSRMVAETMITDCLSHVWINNHNQTSGERPVVIVGSIRNKSNEHIATQTFISDIEKAFINSGKVRPVSDKSERDEIREERADQSEHAAIETIKRMGRELGADYMMTGEINTIEDREGGRQIVFYQTNLTLTNIESNEKVWIGEEKIKKYIGRKKFKM
;
A
#
# COMPACT_ATOMS: atom_id res chain seq x y z
N MET A 1 -45.54 32.61 -42.78
CA MET A 1 -44.49 33.25 -41.93
C MET A 1 -44.35 32.64 -40.54
N TYR A 2 -45.43 32.37 -39.80
CA TYR A 2 -45.36 31.82 -38.43
C TYR A 2 -44.69 30.44 -38.28
N LYS A 3 -44.77 29.58 -39.32
CA LYS A 3 -44.12 28.25 -39.32
C LYS A 3 -42.59 28.32 -39.45
N VAL A 4 -42.06 29.32 -40.15
CA VAL A 4 -40.61 29.52 -40.33
C VAL A 4 -39.99 30.13 -39.07
N LEU A 5 -40.73 31.01 -38.39
CA LEU A 5 -40.35 31.59 -37.10
C LEU A 5 -40.33 30.53 -35.97
N SER A 6 -41.23 29.55 -36.03
CA SER A 6 -41.28 28.43 -35.07
C SER A 6 -40.09 27.47 -35.22
N CYS A 7 -39.63 27.19 -36.45
CA CYS A 7 -38.43 26.38 -36.68
C CYS A 7 -37.13 27.07 -36.22
N LEU A 8 -37.03 28.40 -36.35
CA LEU A 8 -35.86 29.17 -35.88
C LEU A 8 -35.77 29.22 -34.34
N LEU A 9 -36.90 29.22 -33.65
CA LEU A 9 -36.94 29.17 -32.18
C LEU A 9 -36.54 27.78 -31.63
N PHE A 10 -36.82 26.71 -32.37
CA PHE A 10 -36.49 25.34 -31.95
C PHE A 10 -34.99 25.00 -32.14
N ILE A 11 -34.32 25.63 -33.10
CA ILE A 11 -32.88 25.45 -33.36
C ILE A 11 -32.01 26.22 -32.33
N GLY A 12 -32.51 27.32 -31.77
CA GLY A 12 -31.79 28.10 -30.76
C GLY A 12 -31.66 27.41 -29.38
N ILE A 13 -32.54 26.46 -29.05
CA ILE A 13 -32.56 25.78 -27.74
C ILE A 13 -31.54 24.64 -27.65
N ILE A 14 -31.07 24.11 -28.79
CA ILE A 14 -30.12 22.98 -28.84
C ILE A 14 -28.66 23.47 -28.63
N ALA A 15 -28.39 24.78 -28.71
CA ALA A 15 -27.05 25.33 -28.62
C ALA A 15 -26.50 25.52 -27.18
N LEU A 16 -27.26 25.18 -26.13
CA LEU A 16 -26.90 25.44 -24.73
C LEU A 16 -26.53 24.19 -23.89
N SER A 17 -26.53 23.00 -24.48
CA SER A 17 -26.28 21.74 -23.76
C SER A 17 -24.79 21.28 -23.77
N GLY A 18 -23.85 22.23 -23.77
CA GLY A 18 -22.42 21.96 -23.97
C GLY A 18 -21.49 22.15 -22.75
N CYS A 19 -21.99 22.45 -21.55
CA CYS A 19 -21.14 22.47 -20.35
C CYS A 19 -21.02 21.06 -19.78
N GLY A 20 -20.03 20.29 -20.27
CA GLY A 20 -19.56 19.11 -19.56
C GLY A 20 -19.05 19.49 -18.16
N PRO A 21 -19.11 18.58 -17.17
CA PRO A 21 -18.57 18.86 -15.84
C PRO A 21 -17.09 19.17 -15.96
N THR A 22 -16.71 20.43 -15.70
CA THR A 22 -15.32 20.83 -15.55
C THR A 22 -14.76 20.09 -14.34
N THR A 23 -13.89 19.11 -14.58
CA THR A 23 -13.15 18.42 -13.53
C THR A 23 -12.28 19.45 -12.80
N GLN A 24 -12.70 19.83 -11.59
CA GLN A 24 -11.92 20.73 -10.75
C GLN A 24 -10.85 19.91 -10.01
N VAL A 25 -9.60 20.01 -10.45
CA VAL A 25 -8.45 19.37 -9.80
C VAL A 25 -7.90 20.33 -8.75
N THR A 26 -8.10 19.99 -7.48
CA THR A 26 -7.50 20.73 -6.36
C THR A 26 -6.58 19.78 -5.61
N ARG A 27 -5.35 20.21 -5.32
CA ARG A 27 -4.46 19.43 -4.46
C ARG A 27 -4.99 19.48 -3.03
N ILE A 28 -5.16 18.32 -2.43
CA ILE A 28 -5.48 18.15 -1.02
C ILE A 28 -4.27 17.55 -0.32
N ASP A 29 -4.22 17.70 1.00
CA ASP A 29 -3.18 17.11 1.83
C ASP A 29 -3.26 15.57 1.77
N SER A 30 -2.12 14.89 1.64
CA SER A 30 -2.02 13.43 1.58
C SER A 30 -2.49 12.74 2.86
N ASP A 31 -2.49 13.42 4.00
CA ASP A 31 -2.97 12.86 5.28
C ASP A 31 -4.50 12.95 5.43
N THR A 32 -5.18 13.61 4.48
CA THR A 32 -6.64 13.75 4.50
C THR A 32 -7.31 12.43 4.09
N VAL A 33 -8.13 11.87 4.98
CA VAL A 33 -8.93 10.67 4.65
C VAL A 33 -10.03 11.05 3.66
N VAL A 34 -9.93 10.55 2.42
CA VAL A 34 -10.94 10.77 1.38
C VAL A 34 -11.40 9.43 0.78
N ASP A 35 -12.62 9.04 1.12
CA ASP A 35 -13.29 7.88 0.52
C ASP A 35 -14.25 8.31 -0.59
N LEU A 36 -13.78 8.25 -1.85
CA LEU A 36 -14.62 8.54 -3.02
C LEU A 36 -15.44 7.31 -3.47
N SER A 37 -14.76 6.18 -3.66
CA SER A 37 -15.33 4.96 -4.24
C SER A 37 -15.66 3.88 -3.21
N GLY A 38 -15.15 4.02 -1.98
CA GLY A 38 -15.21 2.98 -0.95
C GLY A 38 -14.28 1.79 -1.20
N ARG A 39 -13.39 1.89 -2.20
CA ARG A 39 -12.35 0.90 -2.51
C ARG A 39 -11.15 1.06 -1.57
N TRP A 40 -10.20 0.13 -1.66
CA TRP A 40 -8.91 0.25 -1.00
C TRP A 40 -8.19 1.52 -1.47
N ASN A 41 -7.68 2.32 -0.54
CA ASN A 41 -6.93 3.55 -0.83
C ASN A 41 -5.61 3.63 -0.04
N ASP A 42 -4.91 4.74 -0.22
CA ASP A 42 -3.64 5.07 0.45
C ASP A 42 -3.79 5.17 1.98
N THR A 43 -4.93 5.69 2.47
CA THR A 43 -5.20 5.76 3.90
C THR A 43 -5.36 4.37 4.51
N ASP A 44 -6.11 3.48 3.86
CA ASP A 44 -6.26 2.09 4.32
C ASP A 44 -4.90 1.38 4.35
N SER A 45 -4.10 1.55 3.29
CA SER A 45 -2.75 0.99 3.18
C SER A 45 -1.88 1.38 4.36
N ARG A 46 -1.77 2.68 4.61
CA ARG A 46 -0.97 3.23 5.70
C ARG A 46 -1.47 2.77 7.07
N MET A 47 -2.78 2.87 7.31
CA MET A 47 -3.38 2.48 8.59
C MET A 47 -3.16 1.01 8.90
N VAL A 48 -3.40 0.12 7.92
CA VAL A 48 -3.19 -1.32 8.10
C VAL A 48 -1.73 -1.62 8.35
N ALA A 49 -0.81 -1.00 7.61
CA ALA A 49 0.62 -1.20 7.80
C ALA A 49 1.06 -0.76 9.21
N GLU A 50 0.69 0.44 9.66
CA GLU A 50 1.03 0.96 10.98
C GLU A 50 0.48 0.07 12.11
N THR A 51 -0.79 -0.33 12.03
CA THR A 51 -1.43 -1.21 13.01
C THR A 51 -0.73 -2.56 13.07
N MET A 52 -0.53 -3.21 11.92
CA MET A 52 0.05 -4.55 11.84
C MET A 52 1.50 -4.58 12.31
N ILE A 53 2.28 -3.54 12.01
CA ILE A 53 3.68 -3.47 12.41
C ILE A 53 3.81 -3.12 13.89
N THR A 54 2.94 -2.27 14.42
CA THR A 54 2.87 -2.01 15.86
C THR A 54 2.55 -3.29 16.63
N ASP A 55 1.56 -4.06 16.15
CA ASP A 55 1.23 -5.37 16.71
C ASP A 55 2.43 -6.32 16.62
N CYS A 56 2.99 -6.54 15.43
CA CYS A 56 4.14 -7.42 15.20
C CYS A 56 5.31 -7.13 16.16
N LEU A 57 5.66 -5.86 16.34
CA LEU A 57 6.79 -5.42 17.16
C LEU A 57 6.48 -5.39 18.67
N SER A 58 5.24 -5.69 19.08
CA SER A 58 4.85 -5.84 20.48
C SER A 58 5.03 -7.27 21.01
N HIS A 59 5.21 -8.25 20.10
CA HIS A 59 5.35 -9.66 20.45
C HIS A 59 6.76 -10.04 20.91
N VAL A 60 6.86 -11.17 21.60
CA VAL A 60 8.08 -11.63 22.31
C VAL A 60 9.26 -11.94 21.37
N TRP A 61 9.00 -12.28 20.10
CA TRP A 61 10.05 -12.69 19.15
C TRP A 61 11.18 -11.66 19.01
N ILE A 62 10.85 -10.36 19.04
CA ILE A 62 11.84 -9.30 18.88
C ILE A 62 12.76 -9.19 20.10
N ASN A 63 12.21 -9.39 21.29
CA ASN A 63 12.98 -9.42 22.52
C ASN A 63 13.89 -10.65 22.56
N ASN A 64 13.38 -11.81 22.13
CA ASN A 64 14.17 -13.04 22.03
C ASN A 64 15.33 -12.89 21.04
N HIS A 65 15.06 -12.27 19.87
CA HIS A 65 16.11 -11.99 18.89
C HIS A 65 17.18 -11.08 19.49
N ASN A 66 16.79 -9.93 20.03
CA ASN A 66 17.74 -8.96 20.61
C ASN A 66 18.59 -9.56 21.74
N GLN A 67 18.02 -10.45 22.56
CA GLN A 67 18.78 -11.14 23.61
C GLN A 67 19.78 -12.16 23.08
N THR A 68 19.48 -12.78 21.92
CA THR A 68 20.31 -13.83 21.33
C THR A 68 21.40 -13.26 20.43
N SER A 69 21.08 -12.29 19.58
CA SER A 69 22.00 -11.73 18.59
C SER A 69 22.72 -10.47 19.08
N GLY A 70 22.13 -9.71 20.00
CA GLY A 70 22.63 -8.39 20.41
C GLY A 70 22.44 -7.28 19.36
N GLU A 71 21.84 -7.58 18.21
CA GLU A 71 21.55 -6.63 17.13
C GLU A 71 20.06 -6.56 16.84
N ARG A 72 19.63 -5.46 16.20
CA ARG A 72 18.26 -5.35 15.67
C ARG A 72 18.07 -6.35 14.52
N PRO A 73 16.93 -7.07 14.46
CA PRO A 73 16.68 -8.06 13.43
C PRO A 73 16.65 -7.41 12.05
N VAL A 74 17.23 -8.09 11.07
CA VAL A 74 17.18 -7.74 9.66
C VAL A 74 15.95 -8.41 9.03
N VAL A 75 15.07 -7.62 8.44
CA VAL A 75 13.78 -8.09 7.92
C VAL A 75 13.67 -7.77 6.44
N ILE A 76 13.27 -8.73 5.62
CA ILE A 76 12.82 -8.48 4.25
C ILE A 76 11.29 -8.39 4.24
N VAL A 77 10.74 -7.35 3.62
CA VAL A 77 9.33 -7.34 3.24
C VAL A 77 9.21 -8.01 1.88
N GLY A 78 8.64 -9.22 1.89
CA GLY A 78 8.45 -10.04 0.73
C GLY A 78 7.17 -9.72 -0.03
N SER A 79 6.73 -10.67 -0.86
CA SER A 79 5.54 -10.48 -1.68
C SER A 79 4.26 -10.41 -0.85
N ILE A 80 3.41 -9.45 -1.21
CA ILE A 80 2.02 -9.36 -0.76
C ILE A 80 1.12 -9.83 -1.90
N ARG A 81 0.37 -10.91 -1.67
CA ARG A 81 -0.53 -11.48 -2.68
C ARG A 81 -1.86 -10.75 -2.66
N ASN A 82 -2.22 -10.14 -3.78
CA ASN A 82 -3.57 -9.63 -3.96
C ASN A 82 -4.52 -10.78 -4.36
N LYS A 83 -5.42 -11.14 -3.45
CA LYS A 83 -6.52 -12.10 -3.64
C LYS A 83 -7.89 -11.41 -3.69
N SER A 84 -7.90 -10.08 -3.82
CA SER A 84 -9.13 -9.32 -3.95
C SER A 84 -9.69 -9.39 -5.38
N ASN A 85 -10.94 -8.94 -5.53
CA ASN A 85 -11.56 -8.74 -6.84
C ASN A 85 -11.18 -7.39 -7.47
N GLU A 86 -10.18 -6.70 -6.93
CA GLU A 86 -9.72 -5.40 -7.42
C GLU A 86 -8.22 -5.30 -7.61
N HIS A 87 -7.80 -4.29 -8.37
CA HIS A 87 -6.39 -3.97 -8.50
C HIS A 87 -5.93 -3.15 -7.29
N ILE A 88 -5.33 -3.81 -6.30
CA ILE A 88 -4.66 -3.17 -5.17
C ILE A 88 -3.20 -2.94 -5.53
N ALA A 89 -2.72 -1.71 -5.30
CA ALA A 89 -1.30 -1.38 -5.45
C ALA A 89 -0.49 -1.99 -4.29
N THR A 90 -0.18 -3.28 -4.39
CA THR A 90 0.55 -4.02 -3.34
C THR A 90 1.93 -3.45 -3.07
N GLN A 91 2.60 -2.85 -4.06
CA GLN A 91 3.89 -2.20 -3.85
C GLN A 91 3.78 -1.00 -2.90
N THR A 92 2.71 -0.20 -3.01
CA THR A 92 2.45 0.90 -2.07
C THR A 92 2.32 0.38 -0.64
N PHE A 93 1.61 -0.74 -0.47
CA PHE A 93 1.45 -1.37 0.84
C PHE A 93 2.75 -1.95 1.38
N ILE A 94 3.58 -2.57 0.53
CA ILE A 94 4.95 -3.00 0.91
C ILE A 94 5.77 -1.81 1.41
N SER A 95 5.78 -0.71 0.67
CA SER A 95 6.51 0.50 1.08
C SER A 95 5.97 1.09 2.38
N ASP A 96 4.66 1.02 2.65
CA ASP A 96 4.09 1.49 3.91
C ASP A 96 4.49 0.59 5.09
N ILE A 97 4.57 -0.74 4.89
CA ILE A 97 5.12 -1.68 5.87
C ILE A 97 6.58 -1.35 6.18
N GLU A 98 7.40 -1.14 5.15
CA GLU A 98 8.82 -0.80 5.31
C GLU A 98 8.99 0.53 6.05
N LYS A 99 8.22 1.56 5.70
CA LYS A 99 8.21 2.84 6.42
C LYS A 99 7.83 2.64 7.89
N ALA A 100 6.80 1.85 8.19
CA ALA A 100 6.39 1.58 9.57
C ALA A 100 7.51 0.87 10.35
N PHE A 101 8.22 -0.07 9.71
CA PHE A 101 9.40 -0.70 10.30
C PHE A 101 10.54 0.29 10.55
N ILE A 102 10.89 1.13 9.58
CA ILE A 102 11.92 2.17 9.71
C ILE A 102 11.57 3.12 10.87
N ASN A 103 10.33 3.62 10.89
CA ASN A 103 9.85 4.57 11.88
C ASN A 103 9.85 3.98 13.30
N SER A 104 9.65 2.67 13.44
CA SER A 104 9.76 2.00 14.74
C SER A 104 11.17 2.05 15.31
N GLY A 105 12.19 2.08 14.44
CA GLY A 105 13.61 1.99 14.82
C GLY A 105 14.04 0.64 15.40
N LYS A 106 13.13 -0.33 15.54
CA LYS A 106 13.39 -1.61 16.22
C LYS A 106 13.97 -2.70 15.31
N VAL A 107 13.79 -2.57 14.00
CA VAL A 107 14.25 -3.54 13.01
C VAL A 107 15.06 -2.83 11.91
N ARG A 108 15.73 -3.61 11.07
CA ARG A 108 16.48 -3.14 9.90
C ARG A 108 15.84 -3.73 8.64
N PRO A 109 14.86 -3.04 8.04
CA PRO A 109 14.30 -3.51 6.78
C PRO A 109 15.38 -3.43 5.70
N VAL A 110 15.42 -4.42 4.83
CA VAL A 110 16.32 -4.46 3.68
C VAL A 110 15.54 -4.72 2.40
N SER A 111 16.07 -4.16 1.32
CA SER A 111 15.53 -4.25 -0.03
C SER A 111 15.13 -5.66 -0.43
N ASP A 112 14.01 -5.75 -1.16
CA ASP A 112 13.54 -6.99 -1.75
C ASP A 112 14.48 -7.50 -2.86
N LYS A 113 14.10 -8.60 -3.52
CA LYS A 113 14.96 -9.19 -4.54
C LYS A 113 15.24 -8.24 -5.71
N SER A 114 14.22 -7.56 -6.22
CA SER A 114 14.35 -6.69 -7.40
C SER A 114 15.21 -5.48 -7.10
N GLU A 115 14.96 -4.80 -5.97
CA GLU A 115 15.77 -3.64 -5.56
C GLU A 115 17.23 -4.02 -5.30
N ARG A 116 17.50 -5.20 -4.71
CA ARG A 116 18.87 -5.65 -4.50
C ARG A 116 19.63 -5.86 -5.80
N ASP A 117 18.97 -6.32 -6.85
CA ASP A 117 19.62 -6.54 -8.14
C ASP A 117 20.03 -5.19 -8.78
N GLU A 118 19.17 -4.16 -8.68
CA GLU A 118 19.51 -2.78 -9.10
C GLU A 118 20.67 -2.20 -8.28
N ILE A 119 20.64 -2.36 -6.95
CA ILE A 119 21.72 -1.87 -6.06
C ILE A 119 23.05 -2.58 -6.35
N ARG A 120 23.03 -3.86 -6.70
CA ARG A 120 24.24 -4.63 -7.05
C ARG A 120 24.83 -4.17 -8.37
N GLU A 121 24.00 -3.88 -9.36
CA GLU A 121 24.42 -3.32 -10.64
C GLU A 121 25.11 -1.97 -10.44
N GLU A 122 24.48 -1.05 -9.69
CA GLU A 122 25.07 0.24 -9.35
C GLU A 122 26.39 0.08 -8.55
N ARG A 123 26.46 -0.87 -7.62
CA ARG A 123 27.68 -1.12 -6.84
C ARG A 123 28.81 -1.67 -7.72
N ALA A 124 28.48 -2.46 -8.74
CA ALA A 124 29.46 -2.95 -9.71
C ALA A 124 30.01 -1.79 -10.55
N ASP A 125 29.14 -0.93 -11.07
CA ASP A 125 29.53 0.29 -11.81
C ASP A 125 30.44 1.19 -10.96
N GLN A 126 30.04 1.48 -9.72
CA GLN A 126 30.85 2.28 -8.80
C GLN A 126 32.18 1.61 -8.44
N SER A 127 32.28 0.28 -8.48
CA SER A 127 33.56 -0.41 -8.23
C SER A 127 34.59 -0.15 -9.34
N GLU A 128 34.13 0.20 -10.53
CA GLU A 128 34.98 0.55 -11.68
C GLU A 128 35.26 2.06 -11.74
N HIS A 129 34.33 2.89 -11.27
CA HIS A 129 34.36 4.34 -11.53
C HIS A 129 34.53 5.25 -10.31
N ALA A 130 34.19 4.80 -9.09
CA ALA A 130 34.28 5.63 -7.89
C ALA A 130 35.72 5.69 -7.33
N ALA A 131 36.00 6.70 -6.50
CA ALA A 131 37.28 6.82 -5.81
C ALA A 131 37.47 5.66 -4.81
N ILE A 132 38.70 5.12 -4.75
CA ILE A 132 39.06 3.93 -3.96
C ILE A 132 38.65 4.06 -2.49
N GLU A 133 38.75 5.26 -1.92
CA GLU A 133 38.43 5.56 -0.53
C GLU A 133 36.93 5.42 -0.20
N THR A 134 36.07 5.48 -1.22
CA THR A 134 34.60 5.53 -1.07
C THR A 134 33.88 4.27 -1.55
N ILE A 135 34.52 3.47 -2.42
CA ILE A 135 33.96 2.24 -3.01
C ILE A 135 33.41 1.31 -1.92
N LYS A 136 32.24 0.71 -2.19
CA LYS A 136 31.62 -0.30 -1.34
C LYS A 136 31.96 -1.71 -1.84
N ARG A 137 32.23 -2.62 -0.90
CA ARG A 137 32.59 -4.00 -1.21
C ARG A 137 31.37 -4.83 -1.62
N MET A 138 31.50 -5.64 -2.67
CA MET A 138 30.55 -6.70 -3.01
C MET A 138 30.48 -7.77 -1.89
N GLY A 139 29.35 -8.46 -1.78
CA GLY A 139 29.16 -9.53 -0.79
C GLY A 139 29.11 -9.08 0.67
N ARG A 140 28.89 -7.79 0.93
CA ARG A 140 28.71 -7.22 2.27
C ARG A 140 27.27 -6.78 2.55
N GLU A 141 26.32 -7.31 1.80
CA GLU A 141 24.89 -7.15 2.07
C GLU A 141 24.52 -7.84 3.39
N LEU A 142 23.55 -7.29 4.09
CA LEU A 142 23.03 -7.89 5.31
C LEU A 142 22.23 -9.14 4.95
N GLY A 143 22.53 -10.26 5.60
CA GLY A 143 21.64 -11.41 5.61
C GLY A 143 20.38 -11.08 6.38
N ALA A 144 19.21 -11.40 5.82
CA ALA A 144 17.96 -11.22 6.53
C ALA A 144 17.74 -12.37 7.51
N ASP A 145 17.29 -12.03 8.72
CA ASP A 145 16.93 -13.00 9.76
C ASP A 145 15.48 -13.47 9.55
N TYR A 146 14.62 -12.55 9.13
CA TYR A 146 13.19 -12.80 8.95
C TYR A 146 12.69 -12.29 7.61
N MET A 147 11.63 -12.93 7.11
CA MET A 147 10.88 -12.51 5.95
C MET A 147 9.42 -12.30 6.34
N MET A 148 8.91 -11.10 6.07
CA MET A 148 7.49 -10.80 6.14
C MET A 148 6.83 -11.12 4.81
N THR A 149 5.72 -11.84 4.84
CA THR A 149 4.89 -12.11 3.65
C THR A 149 3.43 -11.88 3.99
N GLY A 150 2.58 -11.74 2.99
CA GLY A 150 1.17 -11.53 3.27
C GLY A 150 0.24 -11.66 2.09
N GLU A 151 -1.03 -11.42 2.38
CA GLU A 151 -2.09 -11.42 1.38
C GLU A 151 -3.23 -10.50 1.80
N ILE A 152 -3.91 -9.96 0.79
CA ILE A 152 -5.10 -9.11 0.94
C ILE A 152 -6.26 -9.82 0.25
N ASN A 153 -7.32 -10.09 1.01
CA ASN A 153 -8.55 -10.74 0.55
C ASN A 153 -9.72 -9.74 0.63
N THR A 154 -10.71 -9.91 -0.25
CA THR A 154 -11.95 -9.12 -0.19
C THR A 154 -13.19 -10.00 -0.20
N ILE A 155 -14.19 -9.62 0.59
CA ILE A 155 -15.55 -10.17 0.54
C ILE A 155 -16.50 -9.02 0.26
N GLU A 156 -17.30 -9.16 -0.78
CA GLU A 156 -18.30 -8.15 -1.17
C GLU A 156 -19.71 -8.68 -0.98
N ASP A 157 -20.58 -7.84 -0.44
CA ASP A 157 -22.01 -8.10 -0.32
C ASP A 157 -22.78 -6.90 -0.87
N ARG A 158 -23.79 -7.13 -1.71
CA ARG A 158 -24.53 -6.09 -2.43
C ARG A 158 -26.02 -6.37 -2.40
N GLU A 159 -26.81 -5.42 -1.89
CA GLU A 159 -28.27 -5.53 -1.85
C GLU A 159 -28.94 -4.14 -1.97
N GLY A 160 -29.82 -3.99 -2.97
CA GLY A 160 -30.70 -2.82 -3.08
C GLY A 160 -29.96 -1.47 -3.18
N GLY A 161 -28.86 -1.41 -3.93
CA GLY A 161 -28.05 -0.19 -4.09
C GLY A 161 -27.15 0.14 -2.88
N ARG A 162 -27.05 -0.79 -1.94
CA ARG A 162 -26.10 -0.77 -0.82
C ARG A 162 -25.06 -1.85 -1.08
N GLN A 163 -23.83 -1.59 -0.68
CA GLN A 163 -22.72 -2.50 -0.80
C GLN A 163 -21.90 -2.47 0.49
N ILE A 164 -21.45 -3.62 0.94
CA ILE A 164 -20.47 -3.79 1.99
C ILE A 164 -19.23 -4.40 1.34
N VAL A 165 -18.08 -3.78 1.55
CA VAL A 165 -16.78 -4.34 1.15
C VAL A 165 -15.99 -4.61 2.42
N PHE A 166 -15.59 -5.85 2.59
CA PHE A 166 -14.75 -6.30 3.68
C PHE A 166 -13.37 -6.63 3.13
N TYR A 167 -12.35 -5.98 3.66
CA TYR A 167 -10.95 -6.24 3.41
C TYR A 167 -10.36 -6.99 4.59
N GLN A 168 -9.57 -8.01 4.29
CA GLN A 168 -8.81 -8.76 5.27
C GLN A 168 -7.37 -8.86 4.80
N THR A 169 -6.47 -8.32 5.61
CA THR A 169 -5.02 -8.38 5.37
C THR A 169 -4.41 -9.32 6.38
N ASN A 170 -3.73 -10.36 5.91
CA ASN A 170 -2.97 -11.29 6.74
C ASN A 170 -1.49 -11.09 6.47
N LEU A 171 -0.69 -10.90 7.52
CA LEU A 171 0.77 -10.86 7.43
C LEU A 171 1.37 -11.99 8.28
N THR A 172 2.51 -12.49 7.84
CA THR A 172 3.27 -13.54 8.54
C THR A 172 4.75 -13.18 8.53
N LEU A 173 5.37 -13.23 9.69
CA LEU A 173 6.81 -13.08 9.87
C LEU A 173 7.43 -14.46 10.11
N THR A 174 8.37 -14.85 9.25
CA THR A 174 8.99 -16.17 9.25
C THR A 174 10.50 -16.02 9.43
N ASN A 175 11.10 -16.79 10.33
CA ASN A 175 12.56 -16.93 10.41
C ASN A 175 13.07 -17.64 9.16
N ILE A 176 14.01 -17.02 8.44
CA ILE A 176 14.47 -17.52 7.13
C ILE A 176 15.28 -18.81 7.27
N GLU A 177 16.03 -18.98 8.36
CA GLU A 177 16.88 -20.15 8.58
C GLU A 177 16.06 -21.38 9.00
N SER A 178 15.16 -21.21 9.98
CA SER A 178 14.39 -22.32 10.55
C SER A 178 13.03 -22.56 9.88
N ASN A 179 12.55 -21.63 9.05
CA ASN A 179 11.17 -21.58 8.54
C ASN A 179 10.09 -21.46 9.63
N GLU A 180 10.46 -21.09 10.84
CA GLU A 180 9.52 -20.89 11.95
C GLU A 180 8.72 -19.60 11.74
N LYS A 181 7.39 -19.70 11.83
CA LYS A 181 6.52 -18.52 11.87
C LYS A 181 6.53 -17.94 13.28
N VAL A 182 7.24 -16.83 13.46
CA VAL A 182 7.40 -16.19 14.78
C VAL A 182 6.28 -15.20 15.10
N TRP A 183 5.55 -14.75 14.08
CA TRP A 183 4.35 -13.92 14.24
C TRP A 183 3.41 -14.08 13.05
N ILE A 184 2.11 -14.02 13.31
CA ILE A 184 1.03 -13.97 12.32
C ILE A 184 0.04 -12.94 12.84
N GLY A 185 -0.31 -11.97 12.00
CA GLY A 185 -1.31 -10.96 12.31
C GLY A 185 -2.37 -10.86 11.23
N GLU A 186 -3.48 -10.28 11.62
CA GLU A 186 -4.62 -10.03 10.75
C GLU A 186 -5.22 -8.67 11.07
N GLU A 187 -5.55 -7.88 10.03
CA GLU A 187 -6.29 -6.63 10.17
C GLU A 187 -7.47 -6.61 9.20
N LYS A 188 -8.58 -6.02 9.66
CA LYS A 188 -9.88 -6.06 8.97
C LYS A 188 -10.45 -4.66 8.80
N ILE A 189 -10.79 -4.32 7.56
CA ILE A 189 -11.52 -3.08 7.25
C ILE A 189 -12.88 -3.45 6.66
N LYS A 190 -13.95 -2.86 7.21
CA LYS A 190 -15.30 -3.03 6.68
C LYS A 190 -15.88 -1.68 6.25
N LYS A 191 -16.10 -1.52 4.95
CA LYS A 191 -16.63 -0.28 4.36
C LYS A 191 -18.08 -0.49 3.93
N TYR A 192 -18.96 0.42 4.34
CA TYR A 192 -20.34 0.49 3.84
C TYR A 192 -20.45 1.56 2.77
N ILE A 193 -20.96 1.17 1.61
CA ILE A 193 -21.15 2.00 0.43
C ILE A 193 -22.65 2.08 0.16
N GLY A 194 -23.22 3.25 0.33
CA GLY A 194 -24.63 3.49 0.09
C GLY A 194 -24.85 4.93 -0.32
N ARG A 195 -25.91 5.19 -1.10
CA ARG A 195 -26.30 6.56 -1.43
C ARG A 195 -26.70 7.27 -0.13
N LYS A 196 -25.94 8.28 0.30
CA LYS A 196 -26.49 9.31 1.18
C LYS A 196 -27.64 9.96 0.41
N LYS A 197 -28.87 9.83 0.90
CA LYS A 197 -29.93 10.75 0.46
C LYS A 197 -29.46 12.13 0.88
N PHE A 198 -29.09 12.98 -0.08
CA PHE A 198 -28.96 14.40 0.17
C PHE A 198 -30.28 14.87 0.81
N LYS A 199 -30.26 15.25 2.08
CA LYS A 199 -31.29 16.14 2.61
C LYS A 199 -30.92 17.53 2.11
N MET A 200 -31.70 18.01 1.16
CA MET A 200 -31.75 19.42 0.78
C MET A 200 -32.43 20.21 1.91
#